data_AF-A0A1L5KUC3-F1
#
_entry.id   AF-A0A1L5KUC3-F1
#
_cell.length_a   1.000
_cell.length_b   1.000
_cell.length_c   1.000
_cell.angle_alpha   90.00
_cell.angle_beta   90.00
_cell.angle_gamma   90.00
#
_symmetry.space_group_name_H-M   'P 1'
#
loop_
_entity.id
_entity.type
_entity.pdbx_description
1 polymer ?
#
loop_
_entity_poly.entity_id
_entity_poly.type
_entity_poly.pdbx_seq_one_letter_code
_entity_poly.pdbx_strand_id
1 'polypeptide(L)' 'MAELNIVLHEPEIPANTGNIGRTCVATGTKLHLTVS' A
#
# COMPACT_ATOMS: atom_id res chain seq x y z
N MET A 1 11.39 -12.02 11.95
CA MET A 1 11.52 -11.42 10.60
C MET A 1 10.96 -10.01 10.68
N ALA A 2 11.58 -9.03 10.03
CA ALA A 2 11.06 -7.66 10.02
C ALA A 2 9.83 -7.57 9.10
N GLU A 3 8.77 -6.89 9.55
CA GLU A 3 7.58 -6.64 8.73
C GLU A 3 7.85 -5.51 7.73
N LEU A 4 7.50 -5.73 6.46
CA LEU A 4 7.54 -4.69 5.43
C LEU A 4 6.29 -3.80 5.55
N ASN A 5 6.49 -2.49 5.48
CA ASN A 5 5.42 -1.49 5.51
C ASN A 5 5.56 -0.59 4.27
N ILE A 6 4.45 -0.39 3.55
CA ILE A 6 4.37 0.51 2.39
C ILE A 6 3.50 1.71 2.77
N VAL A 7 3.97 2.91 2.45
CA VAL A 7 3.23 4.16 2.64
C VAL A 7 2.97 4.79 1.28
N LEU A 8 1.71 5.01 0.92
CA LEU A 8 1.33 5.85 -0.20
C LEU A 8 0.94 7.23 0.32
N HIS A 9 1.68 8.23 -0.09
CA HIS A 9 1.40 9.64 0.20
C HIS A 9 0.68 10.26 -0.99
N GLU A 10 -0.54 10.75 -0.73
CA GLU A 10 -1.40 11.40 -1.73
C GLU A 10 -1.54 10.59 -3.04
N PRO A 11 -1.99 9.32 -2.97
CA PRO A 11 -2.11 8.52 -4.19
C PRO A 11 -3.24 9.02 -5.09
N GLU A 12 -2.89 9.50 -6.28
CA GLU A 12 -3.84 10.09 -7.24
C GLU A 12 -4.51 9.07 -8.15
N ILE A 13 -3.88 7.90 -8.39
CA ILE A 13 -4.32 6.93 -9.39
C ILE A 13 -4.97 5.71 -8.70
N PRO A 14 -6.32 5.57 -8.71
CA PRO A 14 -7.02 4.52 -7.95
C PRO A 14 -6.60 3.10 -8.34
N ALA A 15 -6.34 2.87 -9.63
CA ALA A 15 -5.91 1.56 -10.13
C ALA A 15 -4.57 1.12 -9.53
N ASN A 16 -3.62 2.06 -9.35
CA ASN A 16 -2.32 1.78 -8.77
C ASN A 16 -2.45 1.42 -7.29
N THR A 17 -3.22 2.20 -6.51
CA THR A 17 -3.52 1.91 -5.10
C THR A 17 -4.17 0.54 -4.94
N GLY A 18 -5.13 0.19 -5.80
CA GLY A 18 -5.78 -1.12 -5.79
C GLY A 18 -4.82 -2.28 -6.11
N ASN A 19 -3.95 -2.11 -7.10
CA ASN A 19 -2.91 -3.10 -7.42
C ASN A 19 -1.93 -3.28 -6.26
N ILE A 20 -1.46 -2.19 -5.66
CA ILE A 20 -0.52 -2.21 -4.53
C ILE A 20 -1.18 -2.88 -3.30
N GLY A 21 -2.44 -2.57 -3.02
CA GLY A 21 -3.21 -3.21 -1.93
C GLY A 21 -3.31 -4.72 -2.09
N ARG A 22 -3.59 -5.21 -3.31
CA ARG A 22 -3.59 -6.66 -3.59
C ARG A 22 -2.23 -7.30 -3.34
N THR A 23 -1.17 -6.65 -3.80
CA THR A 23 0.20 -7.13 -3.54
C THR A 23 0.47 -7.18 -2.03
N CYS A 24 0.08 -6.15 -1.28
CA CYS A 24 0.29 -6.11 0.18
C CYS A 24 -0.40 -7.26 0.90
N VAL A 25 -1.63 -7.62 0.49
CA VAL A 25 -2.33 -8.80 1.01
C VAL A 25 -1.57 -10.08 0.66
N ALA A 26 -1.10 -10.23 -0.58
CA ALA A 26 -0.38 -11.41 -1.04
C ALA A 26 0.97 -11.61 -0.32
N THR A 27 1.62 -10.52 0.10
CA THR A 27 2.94 -10.55 0.75
C THR A 27 2.90 -10.37 2.26
N GLY A 28 1.72 -10.26 2.87
CA GLY A 28 1.59 -9.96 4.31
C GLY A 28 2.20 -8.60 4.70
N THR A 29 2.26 -7.66 3.77
CA THR A 29 2.80 -6.31 3.96
C THR A 29 1.69 -5.37 4.43
N LYS A 30 2.00 -4.45 5.35
CA LYS A 30 1.05 -3.41 5.77
C LYS A 30 1.08 -2.25 4.78
N LEU A 31 -0.12 -1.80 4.37
CA LEU A 31 -0.30 -0.64 3.52
C LEU A 31 -0.88 0.51 4.34
N HIS A 32 -0.19 1.66 4.33
CA HIS A 32 -0.63 2.91 4.93
C HIS A 32 -0.96 3.91 3.81
N LEU A 33 -2.12 4.55 3.89
CA LEU A 33 -2.51 5.62 2.99
C LEU A 33 -2.53 6.92 3.79
N THR A 34 -1.93 7.98 3.25
CA THR A 34 -2.02 9.32 3.82
C THR A 34 -2.60 10.25 2.77
N VAL A 35 -3.63 10.99 3.16
CA VAL A 35 -4.23 12.08 2.40
C VAL A 35 -4.11 13.33 3.28
N SER A 36 -3.55 14.40 2.75
CA SER A 36 -3.48 15.72 3.39
C SER A 36 -4.85 16.39 3.39
#